data_AF-A0A1M5V6R8-F1
#
_entry.id   AF-A0A1M5V6R8-F1
#
_cell.length_a   1.000
_cell.length_b   1.000
_cell.length_c   1.000
_cell.angle_alpha   90.00
_cell.angle_beta   90.00
_cell.angle_gamma   90.00
#
_symmetry.space_group_name_H-M   'P 1'
#
loop_
_entity.id
_entity.type
_entity.pdbx_description
1 polymer ?
#
loop_
_entity_poly.entity_id
_entity_poly.type
_entity_poly.pdbx_seq_one_letter_code
_entity_poly.pdbx_strand_id
1 'polypeptide(L)'
;MKKLVYFLIIPLSYFSINAQTTAEITEDNILTIKQNNSDELQDYSAEDLPWHGRRFKVTAGGFFPINNTEVEVNGTNGKIGTDIDFERDLGFQNNTVSFFGTFEWRASRRSRFNLEYFYLKRSSEKTLEKTIEFKDHTYPVDARISAFMDNEMIRFAYGYAIISKPKYELGLLIGAHIMLADVGIQLQANTQELEYRDAVNFTAPLPDIGIWGEFVLGKKVGLYANVNYFALKIDDIDGRIISYNLSVLYNVYKNFSLTAGYTGLNIRVDVTRPKIDGFFKWGYNGPTLAATYSFGNHVKFYKH
;
A
#
# COMPACT_ATOMS: atom_id res chain seq x y z
N MET A 1 7.64 -36.92 -1.49
CA MET A 1 6.49 -36.83 -2.42
C MET A 1 6.15 -35.35 -2.59
N LYS A 2 6.61 -34.73 -3.69
CA LYS A 2 6.41 -33.31 -3.99
C LYS A 2 5.13 -33.15 -4.81
N LYS A 3 4.21 -32.26 -4.42
CA LYS A 3 3.07 -31.87 -5.25
C LYS A 3 3.38 -30.53 -5.93
N LEU A 4 3.41 -30.59 -7.26
CA LEU A 4 3.46 -29.46 -8.20
C LEU A 4 2.20 -28.60 -8.07
N VAL A 5 2.36 -27.28 -8.08
CA VAL A 5 1.30 -26.31 -8.36
C VAL A 5 1.55 -25.78 -9.77
N TYR A 6 0.60 -26.01 -10.68
CA TYR A 6 0.62 -25.46 -12.04
C TYR A 6 0.08 -24.04 -12.02
N PHE A 7 0.86 -23.08 -12.53
CA PHE A 7 0.38 -21.75 -12.91
C PHE A 7 -0.16 -21.80 -14.33
N LEU A 8 -1.43 -21.42 -14.51
CA LEU A 8 -2.07 -21.23 -15.80
C LEU A 8 -1.64 -19.87 -16.36
N ILE A 9 -0.81 -19.88 -17.42
CA ILE A 9 -0.47 -18.70 -18.22
C ILE A 9 -1.49 -18.62 -19.36
N ILE A 10 -2.25 -17.53 -19.44
CA ILE A 10 -3.10 -17.23 -20.61
C ILE A 10 -2.30 -16.28 -21.51
N PRO A 11 -1.96 -16.64 -22.75
CA PRO A 11 -1.36 -15.71 -23.69
C PRO A 11 -2.46 -14.85 -24.35
N LEU A 12 -2.36 -13.53 -24.18
CA LEU A 12 -3.09 -12.57 -25.00
C LEU A 12 -2.35 -12.43 -26.33
N SER A 13 -2.91 -12.99 -27.40
CA SER A 13 -2.43 -12.73 -28.77
C SER A 13 -3.59 -12.80 -29.76
N TYR A 14 -3.52 -11.90 -30.74
CA TYR A 14 -4.36 -11.72 -31.93
C TYR A 14 -5.57 -10.77 -31.79
N PHE A 15 -5.31 -9.48 -32.00
CA PHE A 15 -6.18 -8.68 -32.88
C PHE A 15 -5.33 -8.05 -33.97
N SER A 16 -5.46 -8.57 -35.20
CA SER A 16 -4.89 -7.98 -36.40
C SER A 16 -5.74 -6.78 -36.83
N ILE A 17 -5.08 -5.65 -37.08
CA ILE A 17 -5.66 -4.51 -37.79
C ILE A 17 -5.70 -4.88 -39.28
N ASN A 18 -6.89 -4.94 -39.87
CA ASN A 18 -7.06 -4.89 -41.33
C ASN A 18 -7.90 -3.66 -41.66
N ALA A 19 -7.28 -2.74 -42.41
CA ALA A 19 -7.91 -1.56 -42.97
C ALA A 19 -8.38 -1.85 -44.40
N GLN A 20 -9.49 -1.18 -44.75
CA GLN A 20 -10.07 -0.92 -46.09
C GLN A 20 -10.63 -2.10 -46.90
N THR A 21 -11.96 -2.04 -47.12
CA THR A 21 -12.53 -1.94 -48.47
C THR A 21 -13.76 -1.04 -48.43
N THR A 22 -13.78 -0.04 -49.32
CA THR A 22 -14.92 0.83 -49.64
C THR A 22 -16.10 0.02 -50.15
N ALA A 23 -17.30 0.28 -49.62
CA ALA A 23 -18.57 -0.13 -50.22
C ALA A 23 -19.46 1.12 -50.38
N GLU A 24 -20.03 1.18 -51.57
CA GLU A 24 -20.84 2.22 -52.20
C GLU A 24 -22.11 2.55 -51.41
N ILE A 25 -22.49 3.82 -51.37
CA ILE A 25 -23.71 4.29 -50.70
C ILE A 25 -24.88 4.11 -51.69
N THR A 26 -25.80 3.20 -51.37
CA THR A 26 -27.13 3.20 -51.97
C THR A 26 -28.12 3.67 -50.91
N GLU A 27 -28.70 4.84 -51.14
CA GLU A 27 -29.84 5.34 -50.37
C GLU A 27 -31.05 4.43 -50.61
N ASP A 28 -31.47 3.69 -49.58
CA ASP A 28 -32.87 3.31 -49.42
C ASP A 28 -33.18 2.91 -47.97
N ASN A 29 -33.97 3.76 -47.31
CA ASN A 29 -34.97 3.40 -46.29
C ASN A 29 -34.53 2.60 -45.03
N ILE A 30 -34.23 3.33 -43.95
CA ILE A 30 -35.07 3.48 -42.74
C ILE A 30 -34.17 3.93 -41.57
N LEU A 31 -34.39 5.17 -41.15
CA LEU A 31 -33.93 5.70 -39.87
C LEU A 31 -34.55 4.89 -38.74
N THR A 32 -33.81 3.91 -38.22
CA THR A 32 -33.91 3.56 -36.79
C THR A 32 -32.59 3.97 -36.17
N ILE A 33 -32.54 5.21 -35.70
CA ILE A 33 -31.50 5.65 -34.78
C ILE A 33 -31.70 4.81 -33.52
N LYS A 34 -31.01 3.67 -33.42
CA LYS A 34 -30.71 3.09 -32.11
C LYS A 34 -29.79 4.08 -31.44
N GLN A 35 -30.40 4.96 -30.67
CA GLN A 35 -29.75 5.81 -29.70
C GLN A 35 -28.87 4.88 -28.88
N ASN A 36 -27.56 4.98 -29.09
CA ASN A 36 -26.57 4.15 -28.40
C ASN A 36 -26.48 4.69 -26.97
N ASN A 37 -27.52 4.40 -26.19
CA ASN A 37 -27.63 4.72 -24.78
C ASN A 37 -26.64 3.81 -24.06
N SER A 38 -25.43 4.32 -23.81
CA SER A 38 -24.50 3.72 -22.85
C SER A 38 -25.10 3.56 -21.44
N ASP A 39 -26.28 4.12 -21.21
CA ASP A 39 -27.08 4.00 -19.97
C ASP A 39 -27.80 2.65 -19.83
N GLU A 40 -27.98 1.85 -20.88
CA GLU A 40 -28.67 0.55 -20.80
C GLU A 40 -27.82 -0.60 -20.22
N LEU A 41 -26.53 -0.40 -19.95
CA LEU A 41 -25.67 -1.47 -19.45
C LEU A 41 -25.92 -1.88 -17.99
N GLN A 42 -26.82 -1.20 -17.27
CA GLN A 42 -27.00 -1.42 -15.83
C GLN A 42 -28.46 -1.23 -15.36
N ASP A 43 -29.31 -2.25 -15.55
CA ASP A 43 -30.65 -2.37 -14.95
C ASP A 43 -30.59 -2.72 -13.45
N TYR A 44 -29.95 -1.86 -12.66
CA TYR A 44 -29.96 -1.95 -11.19
C TYR A 44 -29.71 -0.60 -10.54
N SER A 45 -30.37 -0.39 -9.40
CA SER A 45 -30.08 0.74 -8.52
C SER A 45 -28.81 0.46 -7.72
N ALA A 46 -27.79 1.30 -7.90
CA ALA A 46 -26.54 1.18 -7.15
C ALA A 46 -26.74 1.45 -5.64
N GLU A 47 -27.81 2.15 -5.26
CA GLU A 47 -28.16 2.44 -3.86
C GLU A 47 -28.61 1.20 -3.09
N ASP A 48 -29.15 0.19 -3.80
CA ASP A 48 -29.68 -1.03 -3.20
C ASP A 48 -28.62 -2.15 -3.08
N LEU A 49 -27.40 -1.90 -3.57
CA LEU A 49 -26.34 -2.89 -3.53
C LEU A 49 -25.95 -3.21 -2.08
N PRO A 50 -25.85 -4.50 -1.70
CA PRO A 50 -25.64 -4.87 -0.30
C PRO A 50 -24.24 -4.54 0.22
N TRP A 51 -23.28 -4.23 -0.66
CA TRP A 51 -21.88 -3.92 -0.35
C TRP A 51 -21.52 -2.44 -0.51
N HIS A 52 -22.28 -1.67 -1.29
CA HIS A 52 -21.99 -0.27 -1.56
C HIS A 52 -22.75 0.67 -0.62
N GLY A 53 -22.18 1.84 -0.32
CA GLY A 53 -22.84 2.87 0.48
C GLY A 53 -23.18 2.47 1.92
N ARG A 54 -22.60 1.39 2.45
CA ARG A 54 -22.81 0.93 3.84
C ARG A 54 -22.12 1.87 4.84
N ARG A 55 -22.70 1.99 6.04
CA ARG A 55 -22.18 2.85 7.11
C ARG A 55 -20.81 2.41 7.63
N PHE A 56 -20.54 1.11 7.65
CA PHE A 56 -19.30 0.56 8.15
C PHE A 56 -18.74 -0.49 7.19
N LYS A 57 -17.42 -0.59 7.12
CA LYS A 57 -16.72 -1.62 6.35
C LYS A 57 -15.47 -2.05 7.11
N VAL A 58 -15.32 -3.35 7.30
CA VAL A 58 -14.10 -3.96 7.87
C VAL A 58 -13.44 -4.79 6.79
N THR A 59 -12.14 -4.63 6.59
CA THR A 59 -11.33 -5.42 5.67
C THR A 59 -10.14 -5.99 6.41
N ALA A 60 -9.82 -7.26 6.19
CA ALA A 60 -8.61 -7.88 6.72
C ALA A 60 -8.05 -8.87 5.70
N GLY A 61 -6.73 -8.91 5.57
CA GLY A 61 -6.12 -9.72 4.53
C GLY A 61 -4.60 -9.81 4.60
N GLY A 62 -4.06 -10.55 3.64
CA GLY A 62 -2.63 -10.68 3.41
C GLY A 62 -2.12 -9.65 2.42
N PHE A 63 -0.90 -9.20 2.65
CA PHE A 63 -0.15 -8.31 1.77
C PHE A 63 1.20 -8.97 1.45
N PHE A 64 1.62 -8.88 0.19
CA PHE A 64 2.84 -9.49 -0.31
C PHE A 64 3.79 -8.41 -0.86
N PRO A 65 4.41 -7.59 0.01
CA PRO A 65 5.25 -6.49 -0.46
C PRO A 65 6.58 -6.98 -1.04
N ILE A 66 7.02 -6.28 -2.08
CA ILE A 66 8.41 -6.21 -2.51
C ILE A 66 8.99 -4.97 -1.82
N ASN A 67 9.98 -5.17 -0.98
CA ASN A 67 10.59 -4.14 -0.14
C ASN A 67 11.94 -3.71 -0.70
N ASN A 68 12.27 -2.44 -0.44
CA ASN A 68 13.59 -1.87 -0.61
C ASN A 68 13.85 -0.94 0.58
N THR A 69 14.91 -1.19 1.34
CA THR A 69 15.23 -0.44 2.55
C THR A 69 16.70 -0.02 2.55
N GLU A 70 16.93 1.29 2.71
CA GLU A 70 18.26 1.87 2.85
C GLU A 70 18.30 2.70 4.13
N VAL A 71 19.35 2.53 4.91
CA VAL A 71 19.55 3.25 6.17
C VAL A 71 21.00 3.66 6.32
N GLU A 72 21.21 4.88 6.81
CA GLU A 72 22.48 5.34 7.34
C GLU A 72 22.26 5.84 8.77
N VAL A 73 23.06 5.33 9.72
CA VAL A 73 23.00 5.74 11.13
C VAL A 73 24.39 6.17 11.58
N ASN A 74 24.58 7.47 11.78
CA ASN A 74 25.86 7.99 12.29
C ASN A 74 25.99 7.70 13.79
N GLY A 75 27.22 7.38 14.21
CA GLY A 75 27.55 7.05 15.60
C GLY A 75 27.63 8.28 16.48
N THR A 76 27.37 8.10 17.78
CA THR A 76 27.40 9.20 18.77
C THR A 76 28.81 9.75 19.05
N ASN A 77 29.84 9.01 18.60
CA ASN A 77 31.25 9.32 18.70
C ASN A 77 31.80 10.15 17.50
N GLY A 78 30.93 10.59 16.59
CA GLY A 78 31.33 11.33 15.39
C GLY A 78 31.74 10.45 14.21
N LYS A 79 31.60 9.11 14.30
CA LYS A 79 31.75 8.22 13.15
C LYS A 79 30.56 8.37 12.20
N ILE A 80 30.86 8.48 10.91
CA ILE A 80 29.85 8.41 9.85
C ILE A 80 29.43 6.95 9.70
N GLY A 81 28.13 6.71 9.70
CA GLY A 81 27.52 5.40 9.48
C GLY A 81 27.76 4.91 8.06
N THR A 82 27.63 3.62 7.85
CA THR A 82 27.64 3.07 6.50
C THR A 82 26.26 3.25 5.86
N ASP A 83 26.21 3.57 4.56
CA ASP A 83 25.00 3.39 3.76
C ASP A 83 24.73 1.88 3.62
N ILE A 84 23.67 1.42 4.29
CA ILE A 84 23.30 0.02 4.42
C ILE A 84 22.00 -0.21 3.64
N ASP A 85 22.12 -0.99 2.57
CA ASP A 85 20.97 -1.58 1.87
C ASP A 85 20.63 -2.91 2.55
N PHE A 86 19.40 -3.06 3.05
CA PHE A 86 19.06 -4.20 3.88
C PHE A 86 19.04 -5.49 3.06
N GLU A 87 18.53 -5.42 1.85
CA GLU A 87 18.42 -6.57 0.96
C GLU A 87 19.81 -7.03 0.49
N ARG A 88 20.64 -6.09 0.02
CA ARG A 88 21.98 -6.37 -0.52
C ARG A 88 23.01 -6.61 0.58
N ASP A 89 23.11 -5.71 1.56
CA ASP A 89 24.24 -5.70 2.50
C ASP A 89 23.96 -6.57 3.73
N LEU A 90 22.69 -6.67 4.18
CA LEU A 90 22.28 -7.49 5.33
C LEU A 90 21.56 -8.80 4.96
N GLY A 91 21.27 -9.03 3.67
CA GLY A 91 20.70 -10.30 3.18
C GLY A 91 19.20 -10.46 3.44
N PHE A 92 18.47 -9.36 3.63
CA PHE A 92 17.01 -9.44 3.75
C PHE A 92 16.36 -9.89 2.43
N GLN A 93 15.28 -10.64 2.54
CA GLN A 93 14.44 -10.95 1.38
C GLN A 93 13.65 -9.72 0.96
N ASN A 94 13.66 -9.39 -0.34
CA ASN A 94 12.84 -8.31 -0.89
C ASN A 94 11.34 -8.65 -0.77
N ASN A 95 10.96 -9.88 -1.12
CA ASN A 95 9.57 -10.35 -1.07
C ASN A 95 9.24 -10.83 0.34
N THR A 96 8.18 -10.29 0.94
CA THR A 96 7.72 -10.70 2.27
C THR A 96 6.22 -10.94 2.30
N VAL A 97 5.72 -11.42 3.44
CA VAL A 97 4.29 -11.57 3.70
C VAL A 97 3.96 -10.80 4.97
N SER A 98 2.86 -10.07 4.93
CA SER A 98 2.36 -9.24 6.01
C SER A 98 0.84 -9.34 6.09
N PHE A 99 0.28 -8.89 7.21
CA PHE A 99 -1.16 -8.77 7.41
C PHE A 99 -1.53 -7.30 7.58
N PHE A 100 -2.73 -6.97 7.12
CA PHE A 100 -3.30 -5.65 7.30
C PHE A 100 -4.78 -5.75 7.68
N GLY A 101 -5.27 -4.69 8.31
CA GLY A 101 -6.66 -4.52 8.67
C GLY A 101 -7.10 -3.08 8.49
N THR A 102 -8.34 -2.88 8.03
CA THR A 102 -8.92 -1.54 7.89
C THR A 102 -10.34 -1.51 8.46
N PHE A 103 -10.69 -0.40 9.10
CA PHE A 103 -12.05 -0.06 9.48
C PHE A 103 -12.43 1.28 8.85
N GLU A 104 -13.48 1.27 8.03
CA GLU A 104 -14.06 2.47 7.44
C GLU A 104 -15.41 2.75 8.12
N TRP A 105 -15.60 4.00 8.51
CA TRP A 105 -16.86 4.54 9.00
C TRP A 105 -17.31 5.70 8.11
N ARG A 106 -18.42 5.50 7.40
CA ARG A 106 -19.12 6.54 6.66
C ARG A 106 -20.08 7.28 7.59
N ALA A 107 -19.61 8.41 8.13
CA ALA A 107 -20.37 9.22 9.09
C ALA A 107 -21.52 10.00 8.43
N SER A 108 -21.36 10.39 7.16
CA SER A 108 -22.40 11.05 6.37
C SER A 108 -22.26 10.64 4.91
N ARG A 109 -23.13 11.18 4.04
CA ARG A 109 -23.00 11.00 2.58
C ARG A 109 -21.58 11.33 2.10
N ARG A 110 -20.98 12.41 2.62
CA ARG A 110 -19.70 12.94 2.13
C ARG A 110 -18.55 12.72 3.08
N SER A 111 -18.79 12.29 4.31
CA SER A 111 -17.75 12.20 5.34
C SER A 111 -17.48 10.74 5.68
N ARG A 112 -16.21 10.35 5.55
CA ARG A 112 -15.73 9.03 5.93
C ARG A 112 -14.48 9.12 6.81
N PHE A 113 -14.35 8.18 7.72
CA PHE A 113 -13.18 8.00 8.57
C PHE A 113 -12.60 6.62 8.29
N ASN A 114 -11.29 6.53 8.17
CA ASN A 114 -10.57 5.28 7.95
C ASN A 114 -9.54 5.10 9.06
N LEU A 115 -9.54 3.92 9.65
CA LEU A 115 -8.51 3.43 10.54
C LEU A 115 -7.83 2.25 9.83
N GLU A 116 -6.51 2.29 9.69
CA GLU A 116 -5.74 1.23 9.03
C GLU A 116 -4.63 0.77 9.95
N TYR A 117 -4.38 -0.53 9.93
CA TYR A 117 -3.34 -1.20 10.68
C TYR A 117 -2.51 -2.07 9.74
N PHE A 118 -1.19 -1.93 9.84
CA PHE A 118 -0.22 -2.70 9.08
C PHE A 118 0.95 -3.10 9.97
N TYR A 119 1.40 -4.34 9.84
CA TYR A 119 2.55 -4.85 10.59
C TYR A 119 3.43 -5.71 9.71
N LEU A 120 4.72 -5.39 9.66
CA LEU A 120 5.72 -6.09 8.86
C LEU A 120 6.94 -6.41 9.72
N LYS A 121 7.18 -7.71 9.87
CA LYS A 121 8.34 -8.27 10.55
C LYS A 121 9.28 -8.89 9.54
N ARG A 122 10.57 -8.53 9.60
CA ARG A 122 11.61 -9.05 8.71
C ARG A 122 12.85 -9.40 9.51
N SER A 123 13.55 -10.44 9.07
CA SER A 123 14.83 -10.84 9.64
C SER A 123 15.72 -11.49 8.58
N SER A 124 17.03 -11.47 8.81
CA SER A 124 18.01 -12.13 7.96
C SER A 124 19.19 -12.66 8.79
N GLU A 125 19.92 -13.61 8.19
CA GLU A 125 21.28 -13.96 8.59
C GLU A 125 22.16 -13.85 7.36
N LYS A 126 23.34 -13.24 7.50
CA LYS A 126 24.29 -13.07 6.40
C LYS A 126 25.72 -13.04 6.92
N THR A 127 26.66 -13.54 6.12
CA THR A 127 28.08 -13.24 6.27
C THR A 127 28.39 -11.97 5.50
N LEU A 128 28.93 -10.96 6.17
CA LEU A 128 29.14 -9.64 5.60
C LEU A 128 30.23 -9.66 4.52
N GLU A 129 29.94 -9.01 3.39
CA GLU A 129 30.88 -8.84 2.26
C GLU A 129 31.66 -7.50 2.35
N LYS A 130 31.27 -6.64 3.29
CA LYS A 130 31.89 -5.35 3.58
C LYS A 130 31.80 -5.06 5.08
N THR A 131 32.69 -4.22 5.60
CA THR A 131 32.55 -3.68 6.95
C THR A 131 31.34 -2.76 7.03
N ILE A 132 30.53 -2.91 8.08
CA ILE A 132 29.35 -2.09 8.36
C ILE A 132 29.56 -1.34 9.68
N GLU A 133 29.56 -0.02 9.61
CA GLU A 133 29.46 0.86 10.77
C GLU A 133 27.96 1.10 11.05
N PHE A 134 27.47 0.60 12.18
CA PHE A 134 26.09 0.78 12.60
C PHE A 134 26.06 1.16 14.08
N LYS A 135 25.54 2.37 14.36
CA LYS A 135 25.50 2.94 15.71
C LYS A 135 26.89 3.03 16.36
N ASP A 136 27.16 2.28 17.43
CA ASP A 136 28.38 2.41 18.22
C ASP A 136 29.40 1.29 17.91
N HIS A 137 29.00 0.25 17.16
CA HIS A 137 29.89 -0.86 16.78
C HIS A 137 30.19 -0.93 15.27
N THR A 138 31.35 -1.53 15.00
CA THR A 138 31.85 -1.84 13.67
C THR A 138 31.74 -3.34 13.43
N TYR A 139 30.86 -3.75 12.53
CA TYR A 139 30.70 -5.14 12.11
C TYR A 139 31.69 -5.43 10.98
N PRO A 140 32.75 -6.24 11.20
CA PRO A 140 33.80 -6.42 10.21
C PRO A 140 33.34 -7.25 9.02
N VAL A 141 34.02 -7.11 7.88
CA VAL A 141 33.90 -8.05 6.76
C VAL A 141 34.13 -9.50 7.22
N ASP A 142 33.47 -10.46 6.58
CA ASP A 142 33.44 -11.88 6.92
C ASP A 142 32.78 -12.23 8.27
N ALA A 143 32.28 -11.24 9.01
CA ALA A 143 31.46 -11.47 10.19
C ALA A 143 30.13 -12.13 9.81
N ARG A 144 29.72 -13.15 10.58
CA ARG A 144 28.36 -13.67 10.52
C ARG A 144 27.46 -12.81 11.41
N ILE A 145 26.39 -12.28 10.85
CA ILE A 145 25.43 -11.44 11.58
C ILE A 145 24.01 -11.98 11.45
N SER A 146 23.18 -11.66 12.44
CA SER A 146 21.72 -11.66 12.30
C SER A 146 21.21 -10.22 12.35
N ALA A 147 20.21 -9.91 11.53
CA ALA A 147 19.58 -8.60 11.50
C ALA A 147 18.06 -8.74 11.53
N PHE A 148 17.38 -7.72 12.06
CA PHE A 148 15.92 -7.67 12.09
C PHE A 148 15.41 -6.25 11.82
N MET A 149 14.20 -6.18 11.28
CA MET A 149 13.44 -4.95 11.10
C MET A 149 11.96 -5.22 11.33
N ASP A 150 11.41 -4.63 12.38
CA ASP A 150 9.99 -4.68 12.74
C ASP A 150 9.38 -3.29 12.49
N ASN A 151 8.38 -3.23 11.61
CA ASN A 151 7.66 -2.01 11.25
C ASN A 151 6.17 -2.17 11.55
N GLU A 152 5.65 -1.32 12.42
CA GLU A 152 4.22 -1.22 12.72
C GLU A 152 3.71 0.15 12.27
N MET A 153 2.55 0.18 11.62
CA MET A 153 1.95 1.41 11.13
C MET A 153 0.46 1.45 11.45
N ILE A 154 0.05 2.53 12.11
CA ILE A 154 -1.35 2.84 12.39
C ILE A 154 -1.69 4.13 11.66
N ARG A 155 -2.78 4.13 10.91
CA ARG A 155 -3.25 5.31 10.19
C ARG A 155 -4.66 5.69 10.58
N PHE A 156 -4.88 6.98 10.83
CA PHE A 156 -6.21 7.56 10.87
C PHE A 156 -6.38 8.59 9.76
N ALA A 157 -7.46 8.52 9.00
CA ALA A 157 -7.74 9.46 7.92
C ALA A 157 -9.20 9.89 7.86
N TYR A 158 -9.42 11.16 7.54
CA TYR A 158 -10.71 11.74 7.20
C TYR A 158 -10.78 11.95 5.69
N GLY A 159 -11.85 11.47 5.07
CA GLY A 159 -12.16 11.69 3.66
C GLY A 159 -13.42 12.54 3.50
N TYR A 160 -13.34 13.54 2.61
CA TYR A 160 -14.47 14.34 2.15
C TYR A 160 -14.77 14.07 0.68
N ALA A 161 -15.95 13.55 0.38
CA ALA A 161 -16.44 13.37 -0.99
C ALA A 161 -16.90 14.72 -1.57
N ILE A 162 -16.14 15.26 -2.50
CA ILE A 162 -16.53 16.44 -3.30
C ILE A 162 -17.70 16.06 -4.20
N ILE A 163 -17.58 14.90 -4.84
CA ILE A 163 -18.60 14.30 -5.69
C ILE A 163 -19.06 13.03 -4.99
N SER A 164 -20.37 12.92 -4.78
CA SER A 164 -20.99 11.75 -4.17
C SER A 164 -22.26 11.42 -4.95
N LYS A 165 -22.16 10.35 -5.77
CA LYS A 165 -23.23 9.84 -6.64
C LYS A 165 -23.38 8.34 -6.38
N PRO A 166 -24.53 7.74 -6.68
CA PRO A 166 -24.77 6.31 -6.42
C PRO A 166 -23.78 5.36 -7.09
N LYS A 167 -23.19 5.75 -8.22
CA LYS A 167 -22.24 4.90 -8.98
C LYS A 167 -20.78 5.30 -8.82
N TYR A 168 -20.50 6.50 -8.33
CA TYR A 168 -19.13 6.98 -8.20
C TYR A 168 -19.02 8.09 -7.16
N GLU A 169 -17.91 8.08 -6.47
CA GLU A 169 -17.54 9.11 -5.52
C GLU A 169 -16.09 9.52 -5.74
N LEU A 170 -15.84 10.81 -5.60
CA LEU A 170 -14.50 11.39 -5.71
C LEU A 170 -14.32 12.38 -4.58
N GLY A 171 -13.15 12.38 -3.96
CA GLY A 171 -12.93 13.22 -2.82
C GLY A 171 -11.47 13.47 -2.51
N LEU A 172 -11.31 14.33 -1.51
CA LEU A 172 -10.02 14.59 -0.87
C LEU A 172 -9.96 13.79 0.43
N LEU A 173 -8.75 13.57 0.91
CA LEU A 173 -8.51 13.01 2.22
C LEU A 173 -7.36 13.75 2.90
N ILE A 174 -7.41 13.75 4.22
CA ILE A 174 -6.32 14.14 5.11
C ILE A 174 -6.17 13.04 6.15
N GLY A 175 -4.95 12.61 6.39
CA GLY A 175 -4.66 11.55 7.35
C GLY A 175 -3.35 11.78 8.08
N ALA A 176 -3.10 10.90 9.04
CA ALA A 176 -1.85 10.79 9.73
C ALA A 176 -1.55 9.32 10.01
N HIS A 177 -0.33 8.90 9.71
CA HIS A 177 0.21 7.63 10.14
C HIS A 177 1.15 7.84 11.31
N ILE A 178 1.20 6.85 12.20
CA ILE A 178 2.27 6.69 13.16
C ILE A 178 2.98 5.42 12.75
N MET A 179 4.26 5.56 12.38
CA MET A 179 5.14 4.44 12.10
C MET A 179 6.05 4.21 13.31
N LEU A 180 6.06 2.99 13.81
CA LEU A 180 6.97 2.51 14.84
C LEU A 180 7.92 1.54 14.14
N ALA A 181 9.22 1.85 14.16
CA ALA A 181 10.25 1.03 13.54
C ALA A 181 11.27 0.62 14.59
N ASP A 182 11.66 -0.66 14.56
CA ASP A 182 12.73 -1.23 15.36
C ASP A 182 13.68 -2.00 14.45
N VAL A 183 14.94 -1.58 14.44
CA VAL A 183 15.99 -2.10 13.56
C VAL A 183 17.17 -2.53 14.42
N GLY A 184 17.76 -3.68 14.12
CA GLY A 184 19.01 -4.05 14.76
C GLY A 184 19.86 -5.07 14.02
N ILE A 185 21.14 -5.09 14.41
CA ILE A 185 22.17 -5.98 13.90
C ILE A 185 22.86 -6.63 15.11
N GLN A 186 23.14 -7.92 15.01
CA GLN A 186 23.79 -8.71 16.04
C GLN A 186 24.92 -9.52 15.43
N LEU A 187 26.11 -9.42 16.02
CA LEU A 187 27.27 -10.22 15.62
C LEU A 187 27.11 -11.63 16.20
N GLN A 188 27.10 -12.65 15.35
CA GLN A 188 27.09 -14.04 15.80
C GLN A 188 28.53 -14.50 16.03
N ALA A 189 28.86 -14.88 17.28
CA ALA A 189 30.16 -15.42 17.65
C ALA A 189 30.02 -16.78 18.35
N ASN A 190 31.04 -17.63 18.23
CA ASN A 190 31.06 -18.94 18.89
C ASN A 190 31.23 -18.85 20.42
N THR A 191 31.62 -17.68 20.93
CA THR A 191 31.82 -17.39 22.36
C THR A 191 31.04 -16.14 22.75
N GLN A 192 30.27 -16.20 23.84
CA GLN A 192 29.40 -15.10 24.29
C GLN A 192 30.14 -13.78 24.55
N GLU A 193 31.43 -13.81 24.88
CA GLU A 193 32.23 -12.60 25.14
C GLU A 193 32.52 -11.74 23.89
N LEU A 194 32.30 -12.27 22.68
CA LEU A 194 32.51 -11.56 21.41
C LEU A 194 31.21 -11.16 20.71
N GLU A 195 30.07 -11.54 21.28
CA GLU A 195 28.75 -11.21 20.74
C GLU A 195 28.33 -9.82 21.21
N TYR A 196 27.94 -8.97 20.28
CA TYR A 196 27.34 -7.67 20.57
C TYR A 196 26.18 -7.39 19.62
N ARG A 197 25.26 -6.53 20.08
CA ARG A 197 24.03 -6.20 19.40
C ARG A 197 23.77 -4.70 19.50
N ASP A 198 23.49 -4.10 18.36
CA ASP A 198 22.98 -2.74 18.28
C ASP A 198 21.55 -2.76 17.76
N ALA A 199 20.72 -1.93 18.40
CA ALA A 199 19.36 -1.66 17.96
C ALA A 199 19.04 -0.17 18.08
N VAL A 200 18.18 0.28 17.19
CA VAL A 200 17.64 1.64 17.09
C VAL A 200 16.13 1.49 16.89
N ASN A 201 15.36 2.11 17.78
CA ASN A 201 13.94 2.31 17.57
C ASN A 201 13.66 3.78 17.25
N PHE A 202 12.64 4.01 16.44
CA PHE A 202 12.16 5.36 16.18
C PHE A 202 10.66 5.37 15.86
N THR A 203 10.05 6.50 16.19
CA THR A 203 8.65 6.79 15.87
C THR A 203 8.59 7.92 14.87
N ALA A 204 8.00 7.68 13.71
CA ALA A 204 7.79 8.70 12.70
C ALA A 204 6.30 9.03 12.58
N PRO A 205 5.86 10.24 12.99
CA PRO A 205 4.54 10.75 12.62
C PRO A 205 4.58 11.20 11.15
N LEU A 206 3.62 10.73 10.38
CA LEU A 206 3.59 10.85 8.93
C LEU A 206 2.19 11.34 8.48
N PRO A 207 1.91 12.65 8.60
CA PRO A 207 0.69 13.23 8.02
C PRO A 207 0.64 12.96 6.53
N ASP A 208 -0.54 12.93 5.94
CA ASP A 208 -0.71 12.91 4.50
C ASP A 208 -1.98 13.63 4.04
N ILE A 209 -1.96 14.06 2.79
CA ILE A 209 -3.15 14.50 2.06
C ILE A 209 -3.25 13.72 0.78
N GLY A 210 -4.45 13.55 0.25
CA GLY A 210 -4.62 12.76 -0.94
C GLY A 210 -5.94 12.95 -1.63
N ILE A 211 -6.06 12.25 -2.74
CA ILE A 211 -7.30 12.11 -3.51
C ILE A 211 -7.73 10.66 -3.48
N TRP A 212 -9.03 10.44 -3.56
CA TRP A 212 -9.59 9.10 -3.62
C TRP A 212 -10.80 9.05 -4.56
N GLY A 213 -11.05 7.85 -5.08
CA GLY A 213 -12.23 7.54 -5.88
C GLY A 213 -12.77 6.15 -5.57
N GLU A 214 -14.09 6.03 -5.54
CA GLU A 214 -14.81 4.74 -5.49
C GLU A 214 -15.79 4.69 -6.66
N PHE A 215 -15.84 3.56 -7.38
CA PHE A 215 -16.68 3.37 -8.56
C PHE A 215 -17.41 2.03 -8.50
N VAL A 216 -18.70 2.04 -8.79
CA VAL A 216 -19.54 0.85 -8.97
C VAL A 216 -19.46 0.44 -10.43
N LEU A 217 -18.68 -0.60 -10.73
CA LEU A 217 -18.48 -1.09 -12.09
C LEU A 217 -19.56 -2.09 -12.51
N GLY A 218 -20.19 -2.77 -11.55
CA GLY A 218 -21.21 -3.80 -11.79
C GLY A 218 -22.00 -4.12 -10.51
N LYS A 219 -23.06 -4.95 -10.62
CA LYS A 219 -23.88 -5.39 -9.48
C LYS A 219 -23.06 -5.97 -8.31
N LYS A 220 -21.92 -6.58 -8.63
CA LYS A 220 -21.02 -7.23 -7.68
C LYS A 220 -19.60 -6.66 -7.70
N VAL A 221 -19.31 -5.62 -8.48
CA VAL A 221 -17.93 -5.18 -8.70
C VAL A 221 -17.79 -3.72 -8.34
N GLY A 222 -16.86 -3.44 -7.43
CA GLY A 222 -16.43 -2.10 -7.06
C GLY A 222 -14.96 -1.89 -7.37
N LEU A 223 -14.58 -0.65 -7.67
CA LEU A 223 -13.21 -0.21 -7.83
C LEU A 223 -12.94 0.90 -6.82
N TYR A 224 -11.81 0.82 -6.14
CA TYR A 224 -11.33 1.87 -5.25
C TYR A 224 -9.90 2.25 -5.64
N ALA A 225 -9.62 3.55 -5.62
CA ALA A 225 -8.29 4.08 -5.83
C ALA A 225 -8.01 5.25 -4.89
N ASN A 226 -6.78 5.37 -4.41
CA ASN A 226 -6.31 6.59 -3.77
C ASN A 226 -4.83 6.83 -4.04
N VAL A 227 -4.45 8.09 -3.98
CA VAL A 227 -3.06 8.55 -4.02
C VAL A 227 -2.89 9.58 -2.92
N ASN A 228 -1.90 9.38 -2.05
CA ASN A 228 -1.57 10.31 -0.98
C ASN A 228 -0.14 10.81 -1.18
N TYR A 229 0.07 12.03 -0.70
CA TYR A 229 1.34 12.72 -0.75
C TYR A 229 1.54 13.51 0.54
N PHE A 230 2.79 13.54 0.98
CA PHE A 230 3.23 14.44 2.02
C PHE A 230 4.66 14.87 1.77
N ALA A 231 4.95 16.13 2.06
CA ALA A 231 6.31 16.64 2.15
C ALA A 231 6.36 17.67 3.27
N LEU A 232 7.34 17.54 4.14
CA LEU A 232 7.51 18.43 5.28
C LEU A 232 8.99 18.58 5.58
N LYS A 233 9.40 19.84 5.75
CA LYS A 233 10.71 20.19 6.26
C LYS A 233 10.53 20.97 7.55
N ILE A 234 10.99 20.43 8.67
CA ILE A 234 11.00 21.11 9.99
C ILE A 234 12.42 21.06 10.51
N ASP A 235 13.03 22.24 10.67
CA ASP A 235 14.39 22.43 11.16
C ASP A 235 15.39 21.51 10.43
N ASP A 236 15.83 20.48 11.14
CA ASP A 236 16.84 19.50 10.76
C ASP A 236 16.27 18.21 10.17
N ILE A 237 14.95 18.15 9.90
CA ILE A 237 14.27 16.96 9.38
C ILE A 237 13.56 17.29 8.06
N ASP A 238 13.91 16.57 7.00
CA ASP A 238 13.23 16.61 5.69
C ASP A 238 12.57 15.25 5.43
N GLY A 239 11.25 15.25 5.31
CA GLY A 239 10.43 14.05 5.16
C GLY A 239 9.54 14.12 3.94
N ARG A 240 9.54 13.09 3.12
CA ARG A 240 8.64 12.95 1.96
C ARG A 240 8.02 11.57 1.89
N ILE A 241 6.74 11.54 1.53
CA ILE A 241 5.94 10.32 1.38
C ILE A 241 5.11 10.41 0.12
N ILE A 242 5.06 9.31 -0.62
CA ILE A 242 4.04 9.06 -1.61
C ILE A 242 3.47 7.66 -1.38
N SER A 243 2.14 7.55 -1.40
CA SER A 243 1.48 6.25 -1.35
C SER A 243 0.34 6.19 -2.34
N TYR A 244 0.03 4.98 -2.79
CA TYR A 244 -1.04 4.74 -3.74
C TYR A 244 -1.67 3.37 -3.47
N ASN A 245 -2.96 3.27 -3.76
CA ASN A 245 -3.71 2.02 -3.71
C ASN A 245 -4.65 1.96 -4.90
N LEU A 246 -4.75 0.78 -5.51
CA LEU A 246 -5.77 0.42 -6.47
C LEU A 246 -6.33 -0.94 -6.06
N SER A 247 -7.63 -1.04 -5.84
CA SER A 247 -8.27 -2.29 -5.42
C SER A 247 -9.61 -2.52 -6.11
N VAL A 248 -9.86 -3.79 -6.42
CA VAL A 248 -11.11 -4.29 -6.95
C VAL A 248 -11.79 -5.11 -5.87
N LEU A 249 -13.04 -4.79 -5.60
CA LEU A 249 -13.92 -5.52 -4.70
C LEU A 249 -14.88 -6.36 -5.55
N TYR A 250 -14.96 -7.65 -5.23
CA TYR A 250 -15.97 -8.57 -5.76
C TYR A 250 -16.90 -9.03 -4.65
N ASN A 251 -18.17 -8.64 -4.74
CA ASN A 251 -19.19 -9.05 -3.80
C ASN A 251 -19.62 -10.49 -4.04
N VAL A 252 -19.30 -11.35 -3.08
CA VAL A 252 -19.60 -12.79 -3.17
C VAL A 252 -21.04 -13.04 -2.75
N TYR A 253 -21.43 -12.51 -1.59
CA TYR A 253 -22.74 -12.74 -1.02
C TYR A 253 -23.13 -11.63 -0.03
N LYS A 254 -24.25 -10.94 -0.31
CA LYS A 254 -24.80 -9.88 0.54
C LYS A 254 -23.71 -8.88 0.95
N ASN A 255 -23.38 -8.84 2.23
CA ASN A 255 -22.47 -7.91 2.86
C ASN A 255 -21.00 -8.35 2.80
N PHE A 256 -20.74 -9.55 2.30
CA PHE A 256 -19.42 -10.18 2.23
C PHE A 256 -18.83 -10.12 0.83
N SER A 257 -17.60 -9.61 0.76
CA SER A 257 -16.86 -9.39 -0.48
C SER A 257 -15.42 -9.86 -0.34
N LEU A 258 -14.80 -10.19 -1.46
CA LEU A 258 -13.36 -10.39 -1.57
C LEU A 258 -12.76 -9.17 -2.25
N THR A 259 -11.58 -8.75 -1.80
CA THR A 259 -10.89 -7.58 -2.31
C THR A 259 -9.49 -8.00 -2.74
N ALA A 260 -9.14 -7.65 -3.98
CA ALA A 260 -7.79 -7.80 -4.52
C ALA A 260 -7.26 -6.41 -4.87
N GLY A 261 -6.02 -6.11 -4.54
CA GLY A 261 -5.46 -4.79 -4.80
C GLY A 261 -3.98 -4.81 -5.07
N TYR A 262 -3.47 -3.63 -5.39
CA TYR A 262 -2.06 -3.33 -5.51
C TYR A 262 -1.81 -2.01 -4.78
N THR A 263 -0.87 -2.03 -3.86
CA THR A 263 -0.58 -0.89 -2.99
C THR A 263 0.92 -0.61 -3.00
N GLY A 264 1.29 0.65 -2.80
CA GLY A 264 2.69 1.05 -2.69
C GLY A 264 2.87 2.28 -1.80
N LEU A 265 4.07 2.35 -1.25
CA LEU A 265 4.53 3.39 -0.34
C LEU A 265 6.00 3.66 -0.64
N ASN A 266 6.39 4.92 -0.66
CA ASN A 266 7.78 5.32 -0.63
C ASN A 266 7.92 6.44 0.39
N ILE A 267 8.77 6.19 1.39
CA ILE A 267 9.11 7.13 2.45
C ILE A 267 10.61 7.42 2.36
N ARG A 268 10.94 8.70 2.47
CA ARG A 268 12.30 9.16 2.72
C ARG A 268 12.27 10.16 3.87
N VAL A 269 13.13 9.92 4.85
CA VAL A 269 13.37 10.82 5.98
C VAL A 269 14.86 11.05 6.08
N ASP A 270 15.28 12.29 5.93
CA ASP A 270 16.65 12.74 6.14
C ASP A 270 16.69 13.52 7.47
N VAL A 271 17.65 13.22 8.35
CA VAL A 271 17.81 13.87 9.65
C VAL A 271 19.22 14.41 9.76
N THR A 272 19.37 15.72 9.97
CA THR A 272 20.68 16.39 10.08
C THR A 272 20.80 17.10 11.43
N ARG A 273 21.03 16.36 12.53
CA ARG A 273 21.19 16.94 13.87
C ARG A 273 22.62 16.78 14.40
N PRO A 274 23.09 17.66 15.31
CA PRO A 274 24.44 17.58 15.90
C PRO A 274 24.80 16.27 16.64
N LYS A 275 23.81 15.41 16.93
CA LYS A 275 24.00 14.14 17.68
C LYS A 275 23.44 12.90 16.96
N ILE A 276 22.66 13.09 15.90
CA ILE A 276 22.07 12.02 15.06
C ILE A 276 22.00 12.61 13.66
N ASP A 277 22.85 12.12 12.78
CA ASP A 277 22.88 12.50 11.37
C ASP A 277 22.74 11.19 10.56
N GLY A 278 22.03 11.25 9.43
CA GLY A 278 21.73 10.08 8.62
C GLY A 278 20.36 10.12 7.95
N PHE A 279 19.97 9.02 7.33
CA PHE A 279 18.71 8.92 6.61
C PHE A 279 18.06 7.54 6.75
N PHE A 280 16.75 7.53 6.55
CA PHE A 280 15.93 6.34 6.43
C PHE A 280 15.12 6.42 5.14
N LYS A 281 15.31 5.44 4.25
CA LYS A 281 14.47 5.25 3.07
C LYS A 281 13.84 3.88 3.13
N TRP A 282 12.53 3.85 2.94
CA TRP A 282 11.80 2.61 2.84
C TRP A 282 10.72 2.71 1.78
N GLY A 283 10.77 1.79 0.83
CA GLY A 283 9.76 1.61 -0.18
C GLY A 283 9.19 0.20 -0.12
N TYR A 284 7.89 0.09 -0.36
CA TYR A 284 7.28 -1.16 -0.75
C TYR A 284 6.26 -0.98 -1.85
N ASN A 285 6.03 -2.05 -2.60
CA ASN A 285 4.85 -2.19 -3.45
C ASN A 285 4.49 -3.67 -3.58
N GLY A 286 3.20 -3.97 -3.76
CA GLY A 286 2.80 -5.36 -3.97
C GLY A 286 1.30 -5.59 -3.97
N PRO A 287 0.89 -6.83 -4.26
CA PRO A 287 -0.51 -7.21 -4.28
C PRO A 287 -1.07 -7.46 -2.88
N THR A 288 -2.34 -7.14 -2.68
CA THR A 288 -3.11 -7.46 -1.48
C THR A 288 -4.28 -8.38 -1.82
N LEU A 289 -4.62 -9.28 -0.89
CA LEU A 289 -5.80 -10.13 -0.96
C LEU A 289 -6.50 -10.13 0.40
N ALA A 290 -7.78 -9.80 0.41
CA ALA A 290 -8.52 -9.59 1.66
C ALA A 290 -9.98 -10.01 1.55
N ALA A 291 -10.59 -10.21 2.72
CA ALA A 291 -12.03 -10.28 2.87
C ALA A 291 -12.56 -8.96 3.42
N THR A 292 -13.71 -8.53 2.91
CA THR A 292 -14.37 -7.28 3.30
C THR A 292 -15.80 -7.57 3.72
N TYR A 293 -16.18 -7.10 4.91
CA TYR A 293 -17.54 -7.14 5.41
C TYR A 293 -18.09 -5.72 5.58
N SER A 294 -19.13 -5.38 4.81
CA SER A 294 -19.77 -4.06 4.83
C SER A 294 -21.10 -4.15 5.57
N PHE A 295 -21.41 -3.28 6.53
CA PHE A 295 -22.60 -3.42 7.39
C PHE A 295 -23.16 -2.08 7.87
N GLY A 296 -24.28 -2.15 8.60
CA GLY A 296 -25.06 -0.98 8.98
C GLY A 296 -25.99 -0.49 7.86
N ASN A 297 -26.70 0.59 8.13
CA ASN A 297 -27.65 1.16 7.18
C ASN A 297 -26.94 1.74 5.96
N HIS A 298 -27.65 1.79 4.83
CA HIS A 298 -27.20 2.50 3.64
C HIS A 298 -27.25 4.01 3.86
N VAL A 299 -26.19 4.69 3.42
CA VAL A 299 -26.11 6.14 3.40
C VAL A 299 -26.66 6.63 2.07
N LYS A 300 -27.61 7.57 2.10
CA LYS A 300 -28.26 8.11 0.90
C LYS A 300 -27.30 9.02 0.12
N PHE A 301 -27.23 8.84 -1.20
CA PHE A 301 -26.35 9.61 -2.08
C PHE A 301 -27.00 10.89 -2.65
N TYR A 302 -28.31 11.09 -2.50
CA TYR A 302 -29.01 12.30 -2.93
C TYR A 302 -29.27 13.29 -1.79
N LYS A 303 -29.45 14.57 -2.15
CA LYS A 303 -29.92 15.62 -1.22
C LYS A 303 -31.45 15.61 -1.37
N HIS A 304 -32.18 15.42 -0.28
CA HIS A 304 -33.62 15.72 -0.27
C HIS A 304 -33.83 17.21 -0.54
#